data_AF-A0A496LE39-F1
#
_entry.id   AF-A0A496LE39-F1
#
_cell.length_a   1.000
_cell.length_b   1.000
_cell.length_c   1.000
_cell.angle_alpha   90.00
_cell.angle_beta   90.00
_cell.angle_gamma   90.00
#
_symmetry.space_group_name_H-M   'P 1'
#
loop_
_entity.id
_entity.type
_entity.pdbx_description
1 polymer ?
#
loop_
_entity_poly.entity_id
_entity_poly.type
_entity_poly.pdbx_seq_one_letter_code
_entity_poly.pdbx_strand_id
1 'polypeptide(L)' 'MVFIEDVTAIEVLDSRGNPTVKATVALSDGTVASAIVPSGASTGKREALELRDKDERYCGKGVLKAVENVNSQI' A
#
# COMPACT_ATOMS: atom_id res chain seq x y z
N MET A 1 1.42 -5.82 -27.56
CA MET A 1 2.01 -6.32 -26.30
C MET A 1 1.46 -5.42 -25.21
N VAL A 2 0.89 -6.00 -24.15
CA VAL A 2 0.38 -5.23 -23.01
C VAL A 2 1.51 -5.06 -22.00
N PHE A 3 1.72 -3.84 -21.53
CA PHE A 3 2.71 -3.53 -20.50
C PHE A 3 2.12 -2.62 -19.42
N ILE A 4 2.78 -2.57 -18.27
CA ILE A 4 2.41 -1.67 -17.17
C ILE A 4 2.78 -0.26 -17.59
N GLU A 5 1.77 0.60 -17.71
CA GLU A 5 1.93 2.00 -18.11
C GLU A 5 2.16 2.89 -16.89
N ASP A 6 1.45 2.62 -15.79
CA ASP A 6 1.56 3.42 -14.56
C ASP A 6 1.22 2.59 -13.31
N VAL A 7 1.83 2.97 -12.18
CA VAL A 7 1.57 2.39 -10.86
C VAL A 7 1.47 3.54 -9.85
N THR A 8 0.33 3.62 -9.16
CA THR A 8 0.10 4.65 -8.14
C THR A 8 -0.47 4.04 -6.86
N ALA A 9 -0.22 4.67 -5.72
CA ALA A 9 -0.73 4.26 -4.43
C ALA A 9 -1.30 5.43 -3.62
N ILE A 10 -2.26 5.08 -2.77
CA ILE A 10 -2.84 5.97 -1.76
C ILE A 10 -3.02 5.24 -0.42
N GLU A 11 -3.11 6.01 0.66
CA GLU A 11 -3.48 5.50 1.98
C GLU A 11 -5.02 5.40 2.07
N VAL A 12 -5.53 4.24 2.49
CA VAL A 12 -6.95 3.97 2.76
C VAL A 12 -7.11 3.32 4.14
N LEU A 13 -8.34 3.14 4.63
CA LEU A 13 -8.60 2.47 5.91
C LEU A 13 -9.04 1.02 5.73
N ASP A 14 -8.52 0.14 6.59
CA ASP A 14 -8.95 -1.26 6.69
C ASP A 14 -10.28 -1.43 7.45
N SER A 15 -10.77 -2.67 7.54
CA SER A 15 -12.02 -3.01 8.25
C SER A 15 -11.99 -2.72 9.76
N ARG A 16 -10.82 -2.43 10.33
CA ARG A 16 -10.61 -2.07 11.74
C ARG A 16 -10.27 -0.57 11.91
N GLY A 17 -10.36 0.22 10.83
CA GLY A 17 -10.04 1.65 10.84
C GLY A 17 -8.56 1.98 10.93
N ASN A 18 -7.65 1.03 10.67
CA ASN A 18 -6.22 1.32 10.59
C ASN A 18 -5.84 1.67 9.14
N PRO A 19 -4.88 2.58 8.92
CA PRO A 19 -4.36 2.85 7.59
C PRO A 19 -3.80 1.59 6.90
N THR A 20 -3.95 1.49 5.59
CA THR A 20 -3.36 0.46 4.74
C THR A 20 -3.16 1.01 3.31
N VAL A 21 -2.40 0.30 2.48
CA VAL A 21 -2.07 0.74 1.13
C VAL A 21 -3.11 0.23 0.12
N LYS A 22 -3.59 1.12 -0.74
CA LYS A 22 -4.25 0.77 -2.00
C LYS A 22 -3.30 1.08 -3.15
N ALA A 23 -2.98 0.09 -3.98
CA ALA A 23 -2.24 0.29 -5.22
C ALA A 23 -3.17 0.16 -6.43
N THR A 24 -2.95 0.99 -7.44
CA THR A 24 -3.66 1.00 -8.72
C THR A 24 -2.64 0.85 -9.83
N VAL A 25 -2.89 -0.06 -10.77
CA VAL A 25 -2.05 -0.33 -11.93
C VAL A 25 -2.86 -0.02 -13.18
N ALA A 26 -2.30 0.80 -14.08
CA ALA A 26 -2.82 1.04 -15.40
C ALA A 26 -1.96 0.31 -16.45
N LEU A 27 -2.62 -0.35 -17.39
CA LEU A 27 -1.97 -1.05 -18.51
C LEU A 27 -2.15 -0.26 -19.80
N SER A 28 -1.23 -0.46 -20.74
CA SER A 28 -1.21 0.21 -22.05
C SER A 28 -2.44 -0.03 -22.94
N ASP A 29 -3.32 -0.96 -22.56
CA ASP A 29 -4.58 -1.26 -23.26
C ASP A 29 -5.80 -0.57 -22.64
N GLY A 30 -5.59 0.27 -21.62
CA GLY A 30 -6.63 0.99 -20.88
C GLY A 30 -7.20 0.20 -19.70
N THR A 31 -6.76 -1.03 -19.43
CA THR A 31 -7.16 -1.77 -18.24
C THR A 31 -6.61 -1.09 -16.99
N VAL A 32 -7.49 -0.83 -16.01
CA VAL A 32 -7.12 -0.29 -14.70
C VAL A 32 -7.63 -1.20 -13.61
N ALA A 33 -6.73 -1.67 -12.75
CA ALA A 33 -7.07 -2.52 -11.62
C ALA A 33 -6.49 -1.94 -10.34
N SER A 34 -7.16 -2.19 -9.21
CA SER A 34 -6.65 -1.77 -7.91
C SER A 34 -6.83 -2.86 -6.86
N ALA A 35 -5.92 -2.89 -5.90
CA ALA A 35 -5.92 -3.82 -4.79
C ALA A 35 -5.63 -3.09 -3.48
N ILE A 36 -6.31 -3.49 -2.41
CA ILE A 36 -6.08 -3.01 -1.05
C ILE A 36 -5.45 -4.17 -0.28
N VAL A 37 -4.29 -3.93 0.34
CA VAL A 37 -3.62 -4.98 1.12
C VAL A 37 -4.23 -5.06 2.54
N PRO A 38 -4.40 -6.27 3.10
CA PRO A 38 -4.87 -6.42 4.47
C PRO A 38 -3.76 -6.03 5.45
N SER A 39 -4.13 -5.41 6.58
CA SER A 39 -3.17 -5.13 7.65
C SER A 39 -2.77 -6.42 8.39
N GLY A 40 -1.46 -6.61 8.60
CA GLY A 40 -0.94 -7.71 9.40
C GLY A 40 -1.45 -7.66 10.84
N ALA A 41 -1.69 -8.84 11.44
CA ALA A 41 -1.93 -8.98 12.89
C ALA A 41 -0.87 -9.85 13.57
N SER A 42 -0.21 -10.72 12.79
CA SER A 42 0.87 -11.59 13.28
C SER A 42 2.16 -10.79 13.45
N THR A 43 2.95 -11.16 14.45
CA THR A 43 4.25 -10.55 14.76
C THR A 43 5.37 -11.60 14.66
N GLY A 44 5.24 -12.54 13.71
CA GLY A 44 6.22 -13.61 13.54
C GLY A 44 7.58 -13.06 13.13
N LYS A 45 8.65 -13.51 13.79
CA LYS A 45 10.03 -13.04 13.52
C LYS A 45 10.58 -13.43 12.14
N ARG A 46 9.87 -14.27 11.39
CA ARG A 46 10.27 -14.77 10.05
C ARG A 46 9.25 -14.43 8.97
N GLU A 47 8.34 -13.51 9.26
CA GLU A 47 7.33 -13.03 8.31
C GLU A 47 7.84 -11.79 7.56
N ALA A 48 7.25 -11.51 6.40
CA ALA A 48 7.44 -10.22 5.74
C ALA A 48 6.83 -9.12 6.62
N LEU A 49 7.58 -8.04 6.84
CA LEU A 49 7.17 -6.96 7.73
C LEU A 49 6.60 -5.80 6.91
N GLU A 50 5.40 -5.36 7.30
CA GLU A 50 4.80 -4.14 6.75
C GLU A 50 5.55 -2.88 7.22
N LEU A 51 5.59 -1.86 6.35
CA LEU A 51 6.20 -0.56 6.67
C LEU A 51 5.15 0.37 7.27
N ARG A 52 5.32 0.70 8.55
CA ARG A 52 4.49 1.67 9.29
C ARG A 52 5.28 2.95 9.57
N ASP A 53 4.59 4.08 9.57
CA ASP A 53 5.20 5.41 9.70
C ASP A 53 5.80 5.65 11.09
N LYS A 54 5.14 5.14 12.14
CA LYS A 54 5.51 5.32 13.55
C LYS A 54 5.57 6.79 14.00
N ASP A 55 4.68 7.61 13.45
CA ASP A 55 4.48 9.02 13.82
C ASP A 55 3.23 9.21 14.71
N GLU A 56 2.76 10.44 14.89
CA GLU A 56 1.59 10.73 15.72
C GLU A 56 0.26 10.29 15.09
N ARG A 57 0.21 10.13 13.77
CA ARG A 57 -1.03 9.81 13.06
C ARG A 57 -1.43 8.37 13.31
N TYR A 58 -2.73 8.16 13.54
CA TYR A 58 -3.31 6.82 13.71
C TYR A 58 -2.55 5.97 14.76
N CYS A 59 -2.05 6.60 15.83
CA CYS A 59 -1.21 5.95 16.85
C CYS A 59 0.03 5.25 16.27
N GLY A 60 0.70 5.87 15.30
CA GLY A 60 1.89 5.35 14.63
C GLY A 60 1.64 4.32 13.54
N LYS A 61 0.38 4.08 13.17
CA LYS A 61 -0.02 3.07 12.18
C LYS A 61 -0.17 3.61 10.75
N GLY A 62 0.16 4.89 10.52
CA GLY A 62 0.22 5.46 9.16
C GLY A 62 1.07 4.62 8.21
N VAL A 63 0.79 4.73 6.91
CA VAL A 63 1.51 4.01 5.84
C VAL A 63 1.97 4.95 4.72
N LEU A 64 2.10 6.25 4.98
CA LEU A 64 2.53 7.21 3.97
C LEU A 64 3.92 6.91 3.41
N LYS A 65 4.85 6.42 4.22
CA LYS A 65 6.17 5.98 3.72
C LYS A 65 6.04 4.80 2.76
N ALA A 66 5.12 3.87 3.02
CA ALA A 66 4.87 2.75 2.13
C ALA A 66 4.23 3.21 0.81
N VAL A 67 3.29 4.16 0.88
CA VAL A 67 2.67 4.79 -0.29
C VAL A 67 3.71 5.52 -1.14
N GLU A 68 4.58 6.32 -0.50
CA GLU A 68 5.63 7.05 -1.19
C GLU A 68 6.59 6.11 -1.92
N ASN A 69 6.97 4.99 -1.30
CA ASN A 69 7.82 4.00 -1.96
C ASN A 69 7.17 3.44 -3.23
N VAL A 70 5.86 3.18 -3.24
CA VAL A 70 5.16 2.75 -4.46
C VAL A 70 5.20 3.83 -5.53
N ASN A 71 4.97 5.08 -5.16
CA ASN A 71 4.88 6.19 -6.13
C ASN A 71 6.23 6.67 -6.67
N SER A 72 7.34 6.32 -6.02
CA SER A 72 8.67 6.89 -6.34
C SER A 72 9.78 5.87 -6.58
N GLN A 73 9.62 4.61 -6.16
CA GLN A 73 10.70 3.60 -6.22
C GLN A 73 10.32 2.28 -6.89
N ILE A 74 9.02 2.03 -7.12
CA ILE A 74 8.50 0.80 -7.75
C ILE A 74 8.05 1.13 -9.16
#